data_AF-A0A8S0RN91-F1
#
_entry.id   AF-A0A8S0RN91-F1
#
_cell.length_a   1.000
_cell.length_b   1.000
_cell.length_c   1.000
_cell.angle_alpha   90.00
_cell.angle_beta   90.00
_cell.angle_gamma   90.00
#
_symmetry.space_group_name_H-M   'P 1'
#
loop_
_entity.id
_entity.type
_entity.pdbx_description
1 polymer ?
#
loop_
_entity_poly.entity_id
_entity_poly.type
_entity_poly.pdbx_seq_one_letter_code
_entity_poly.pdbx_strand_id
1 'polypeptide(L)'
;MAEAEKETVVTEKVVAEAEELPKAIVRRLVKDKLSQLSSDSEISVFREALEAFSDSARIFIHYLSATANDICKESKRQTINAEDVFKALEEIEFSEYVGPLRASLEGYIYYTKHLQKLSVYLS
;
A
#
# COMPACT_ATOMS: atom_id res chain seq x y z
N MET A 1 -17.60 -28.04 -37.78
CA MET A 1 -17.72 -27.35 -36.49
C MET A 1 -16.90 -28.11 -35.46
N ALA A 2 -15.74 -27.59 -35.13
CA ALA A 2 -14.96 -27.88 -33.93
C ALA A 2 -14.04 -26.66 -33.76
N GLU A 3 -14.41 -25.75 -32.86
CA GLU A 3 -13.63 -24.56 -32.53
C GLU A 3 -12.41 -24.97 -31.70
N ALA A 4 -11.25 -24.45 -32.11
CA ALA A 4 -10.00 -24.60 -31.38
C ALA A 4 -9.98 -23.61 -30.21
N GLU A 5 -9.84 -24.14 -28.99
CA GLU A 5 -9.49 -23.36 -27.81
C GLU A 5 -8.08 -22.81 -27.99
N LYS A 6 -7.96 -21.48 -28.06
CA LYS A 6 -6.66 -20.80 -28.08
C LYS A 6 -6.29 -20.45 -26.65
N GLU A 7 -5.45 -21.31 -26.08
CA GLU A 7 -4.75 -21.12 -24.82
C GLU A 7 -4.01 -19.77 -24.83
N THR A 8 -4.51 -18.80 -24.06
CA THR A 8 -3.87 -17.50 -23.91
C THR A 8 -2.69 -17.65 -22.97
N VAL A 9 -1.51 -17.80 -23.56
CA VAL A 9 -0.20 -17.67 -22.92
C VAL A 9 -0.18 -16.38 -22.10
N VAL A 10 -0.11 -16.53 -20.77
CA VAL A 10 0.15 -15.42 -19.84
C VAL A 10 1.57 -14.95 -20.13
N THR A 11 1.67 -13.89 -20.92
CA THR A 11 2.93 -13.20 -21.15
C THR A 11 3.30 -12.50 -19.85
N GLU A 12 4.34 -13.02 -19.23
CA GLU A 12 5.07 -12.46 -18.10
C GLU A 12 5.48 -11.03 -18.47
N LYS A 13 4.62 -10.06 -18.14
CA LYS A 13 4.89 -8.65 -18.37
C LYS A 13 5.94 -8.21 -17.36
N VAL A 14 7.13 -7.94 -17.90
CA VAL A 14 8.27 -7.27 -17.28
C VAL A 14 7.78 -6.16 -16.33
N VAL A 15 7.94 -6.37 -15.02
CA VAL A 15 7.63 -5.36 -14.00
C VAL A 15 8.58 -4.20 -14.24
N ALA A 16 8.03 -3.02 -14.55
CA ALA A 16 8.83 -1.83 -14.76
C ALA A 16 9.61 -1.51 -13.48
N GLU A 17 10.92 -1.27 -13.60
CA GLU A 17 11.85 -0.90 -12.52
C GLU A 17 11.34 0.31 -11.68
N ALA A 18 10.41 1.10 -12.22
CA ALA A 18 9.73 2.20 -11.54
C ALA A 18 8.75 1.77 -10.43
N GLU A 19 8.41 0.48 -10.29
CA GLU A 19 7.51 -0.01 -9.24
C GLU A 19 8.24 -0.56 -7.99
N GLU A 20 9.58 -0.56 -7.94
CA GLU A 20 10.30 -1.09 -6.79
C GLU A 20 10.42 -0.06 -5.65
N LEU A 21 9.97 -0.45 -4.45
CA LEU A 21 10.22 0.32 -3.23
C LEU A 21 11.72 0.33 -2.90
N PRO A 22 12.27 1.43 -2.34
CA PRO A 22 13.68 1.47 -1.97
C PRO A 22 14.06 0.33 -1.00
N LYS A 23 14.87 -0.61 -1.47
CA LYS A 23 15.26 -1.83 -0.72
C LYS A 23 15.83 -1.52 0.66
N ALA A 24 16.56 -0.42 0.80
CA ALA A 24 17.09 0.04 2.08
C ALA A 24 15.99 0.38 3.10
N ILE A 25 14.88 0.98 2.66
CA ILE A 25 13.75 1.33 3.52
C ILE A 25 13.00 0.09 3.95
N VAL A 26 12.72 -0.83 3.02
CA VAL A 26 12.08 -2.13 3.33
C VAL A 26 12.92 -2.90 4.35
N ARG A 27 14.24 -3.03 4.10
CA ARG A 27 15.17 -3.72 5.01
C ARG A 27 15.17 -3.12 6.40
N ARG A 28 15.21 -1.79 6.51
CA ARG A 28 15.17 -1.10 7.82
C ARG A 28 13.85 -1.40 8.53
N LEU A 29 12.72 -1.24 7.85
CA LEU A 29 11.40 -1.48 8.44
C LEU A 29 11.23 -2.91 8.97
N VAL A 30 11.63 -3.91 8.19
CA VAL A 30 11.54 -5.34 8.58
C VAL A 30 12.42 -5.60 9.81
N LYS A 31 13.67 -5.15 9.80
CA LYS A 31 14.57 -5.32 10.94
C LYS A 31 14.06 -4.62 12.20
N ASP A 32 13.64 -3.37 12.08
CA ASP A 32 13.13 -2.58 13.20
C ASP A 32 11.92 -3.27 13.86
N LYS A 33 11.02 -3.84 13.04
CA LYS A 33 9.86 -4.58 13.55
C LYS A 33 10.24 -5.91 14.18
N LEU A 34 11.17 -6.66 13.60
CA LEU A 34 11.66 -7.90 14.21
C LEU A 34 12.36 -7.64 15.55
N SER A 35 13.18 -6.59 15.65
CA SER A 35 13.83 -6.20 16.91
C SER A 35 12.83 -5.76 17.98
N GLN A 36 11.67 -5.21 17.61
CA GLN A 36 10.59 -4.90 18.58
C GLN A 36 9.89 -6.15 19.10
N LEU A 37 9.90 -7.25 18.33
CA LEU A 37 9.22 -8.50 18.68
C LEU A 37 10.12 -9.46 19.47
N SER A 38 11.45 -9.34 19.35
CA SER A 38 12.41 -10.17 20.09
C SER A 38 13.25 -9.33 21.06
N SER A 39 13.00 -9.47 22.36
CA SER A 39 13.78 -8.81 23.42
C SER A 39 15.19 -9.42 23.60
N ASP A 40 15.36 -10.68 23.20
CA ASP A 40 16.48 -11.50 23.69
C ASP A 40 17.59 -11.76 22.66
N SER A 41 17.39 -11.42 21.38
CA SER A 41 18.41 -11.65 20.34
C SER A 41 18.20 -10.82 19.08
N GLU A 42 19.30 -10.45 18.41
CA GLU A 42 19.25 -9.85 17.07
C GLU A 42 18.84 -10.91 16.03
N ILE A 43 17.72 -10.66 15.34
CA ILE A 43 17.22 -11.55 14.28
C ILE A 43 17.93 -11.25 12.95
N SER A 44 18.67 -12.22 12.44
CA SER A 44 19.24 -12.15 11.08
C SER A 44 18.17 -12.44 10.03
N VAL A 45 18.02 -11.54 9.06
CA VAL A 45 17.08 -11.69 7.94
C VAL A 45 17.84 -12.01 6.67
N PHE A 46 17.46 -13.13 6.01
CA PHE A 46 18.03 -13.55 4.74
C PHE A 46 17.65 -12.59 3.60
N ARG A 47 18.48 -12.54 2.55
CA ARG A 47 18.26 -11.64 1.40
C ARG A 47 16.95 -11.98 0.68
N GLU A 48 16.66 -13.25 0.50
CA GLU A 48 15.48 -13.78 -0.17
C GLU A 48 14.20 -13.40 0.57
N ALA A 49 14.25 -13.34 1.91
CA ALA A 49 13.13 -12.86 2.72
C ALA A 49 12.88 -11.35 2.53
N LEU A 50 13.95 -10.56 2.43
CA LEU A 50 13.83 -9.11 2.16
C LEU A 50 13.28 -8.82 0.75
N GLU A 51 13.64 -9.64 -0.22
CA GLU A 51 13.07 -9.60 -1.58
C GLU A 51 11.58 -9.94 -1.53
N ALA A 52 11.20 -11.02 -0.83
CA ALA A 52 9.80 -11.39 -0.64
C ALA A 52 8.97 -10.29 0.04
N PHE A 53 9.52 -9.57 1.03
CA PHE A 53 8.83 -8.42 1.63
C PHE A 53 8.65 -7.26 0.65
N SER A 54 9.64 -7.02 -0.22
CA SER A 54 9.57 -5.96 -1.24
C SER A 54 8.48 -6.26 -2.26
N ASP A 55 8.43 -7.51 -2.74
CA ASP A 55 7.40 -7.97 -3.67
C ASP A 55 6.01 -7.97 -3.02
N SER A 56 5.92 -8.45 -1.78
CA SER A 56 4.66 -8.47 -1.03
C SER A 56 4.11 -7.05 -0.82
N ALA A 57 4.97 -6.08 -0.51
CA ALA A 57 4.56 -4.69 -0.37
C ALA A 57 4.06 -4.10 -1.70
N ARG A 58 4.70 -4.42 -2.83
CA ARG A 58 4.24 -4.02 -4.16
C ARG A 58 2.87 -4.61 -4.48
N ILE A 59 2.71 -5.91 -4.25
CA ILE A 59 1.43 -6.62 -4.46
C ILE A 59 0.34 -6.03 -3.57
N PHE A 60 0.65 -5.73 -2.31
CA PHE A 60 -0.30 -5.11 -1.39
C PHE A 60 -0.79 -3.74 -1.88
N ILE A 61 0.12 -2.87 -2.37
CA ILE A 61 -0.26 -1.57 -2.92
C ILE A 61 -1.21 -1.74 -4.10
N HIS A 62 -0.90 -2.65 -5.04
CA HIS A 62 -1.74 -2.92 -6.19
C HIS A 62 -3.10 -3.49 -5.79
N TYR A 63 -3.11 -4.44 -4.87
CA TYR A 63 -4.33 -5.09 -4.41
C TYR A 63 -5.26 -4.09 -3.71
N LEU A 64 -4.74 -3.32 -2.75
CA LEU A 64 -5.51 -2.28 -2.06
C LEU A 64 -6.03 -1.22 -3.04
N SER A 65 -5.19 -0.79 -4.00
CA SER A 65 -5.58 0.20 -5.01
C SER A 65 -6.68 -0.31 -5.94
N ALA A 66 -6.60 -1.58 -6.35
CA ALA A 66 -7.61 -2.22 -7.18
C ALA A 66 -8.95 -2.32 -6.45
N THR A 67 -8.95 -2.80 -5.20
CA THR A 67 -10.16 -2.90 -4.38
C THR A 67 -10.79 -1.53 -4.12
N ALA A 68 -10.00 -0.51 -3.77
CA ALA A 68 -10.49 0.85 -3.58
C ALA A 68 -11.09 1.44 -4.87
N ASN A 69 -10.46 1.15 -6.02
CA ASN A 69 -10.96 1.56 -7.33
C ASN A 69 -12.30 0.89 -7.67
N ASP A 70 -12.48 -0.39 -7.35
CA ASP A 70 -13.74 -1.10 -7.59
C ASP A 70 -14.88 -0.54 -6.73
N ILE A 71 -14.62 -0.24 -5.44
CA ILE A 71 -15.57 0.44 -4.54
C ILE A 71 -15.94 1.85 -5.05
N CYS A 72 -14.94 2.59 -5.55
CA CYS A 72 -15.14 3.91 -6.16
C CYS A 72 -16.07 3.82 -7.39
N LYS A 73 -15.83 2.84 -8.27
CA LYS A 73 -16.64 2.60 -9.48
C LYS A 73 -18.06 2.15 -9.14
N GLU A 74 -18.23 1.28 -8.14
CA GLU A 74 -19.55 0.87 -7.65
C GLU A 74 -20.36 2.07 -7.13
N SER A 75 -19.66 3.02 -6.50
CA SER A 75 -20.21 4.31 -6.09
C SER A 75 -20.44 5.30 -7.25
N LYS A 76 -20.26 4.88 -8.51
CA LYS A 76 -20.37 5.70 -9.74
C LYS A 76 -19.43 6.92 -9.76
N ARG A 77 -18.29 6.85 -9.06
CA ARG A 77 -17.26 7.89 -9.06
C ARG A 77 -16.09 7.51 -9.95
N GLN A 78 -15.36 8.51 -10.41
CA GLN A 78 -14.14 8.35 -11.22
C GLN A 78 -12.86 8.68 -10.43
N THR A 79 -13.01 9.19 -9.21
CA THR A 79 -11.91 9.60 -8.35
C THR A 79 -12.03 8.92 -7.01
N ILE A 80 -11.02 8.12 -6.66
CA ILE A 80 -10.90 7.43 -5.38
C ILE A 80 -10.76 8.49 -4.29
N ASN A 81 -11.55 8.36 -3.23
CA ASN A 81 -11.43 9.18 -2.02
C ASN A 81 -10.95 8.33 -0.83
N ALA A 82 -10.76 8.98 0.33
CA ALA A 82 -10.28 8.29 1.53
C ALA A 82 -11.23 7.18 2.02
N GLU A 83 -12.54 7.37 1.86
CA GLU A 83 -13.54 6.40 2.31
C GLU A 83 -13.49 5.11 1.50
N ASP A 84 -13.16 5.18 0.21
CA ASP A 84 -12.92 4.00 -0.63
C ASP A 84 -11.76 3.17 -0.10
N VAL A 85 -10.68 3.83 0.33
CA VAL A 85 -9.49 3.16 0.86
C VAL A 85 -9.80 2.53 2.23
N PHE A 86 -10.58 3.19 3.09
CA PHE A 86 -11.00 2.62 4.37
C PHE A 86 -11.86 1.37 4.18
N LYS A 87 -12.85 1.44 3.28
CA LYS A 87 -13.69 0.28 2.95
C LYS A 87 -12.88 -0.84 2.30
N ALA A 88 -11.94 -0.49 1.41
CA ALA A 88 -11.06 -1.48 0.82
C ALA A 88 -10.27 -2.23 1.88
N LEU A 89 -9.70 -1.54 2.88
CA LEU A 89 -9.00 -2.18 4.00
C LEU A 89 -9.89 -3.13 4.81
N GLU A 90 -11.18 -2.81 4.98
CA GLU A 90 -12.14 -3.71 5.61
C GLU A 90 -12.41 -4.94 4.73
N GLU A 91 -12.60 -4.75 3.42
CA GLU A 91 -12.85 -5.81 2.43
C GLU A 91 -11.68 -6.78 2.30
N ILE A 92 -10.43 -6.28 2.35
CA ILE A 92 -9.21 -7.08 2.26
C ILE A 92 -8.75 -7.63 3.63
N GLU A 93 -9.60 -7.58 4.66
CA GLU A 93 -9.37 -8.12 6.00
C GLU A 93 -8.22 -7.45 6.80
N PHE A 94 -7.93 -6.17 6.53
CA PHE A 94 -6.96 -5.35 7.25
C PHE A 94 -7.65 -4.21 8.06
N SER A 95 -8.79 -4.53 8.66
CA SER A 95 -9.62 -3.56 9.40
C SER A 95 -8.89 -2.89 10.57
N GLU A 96 -7.89 -3.55 11.16
CA GLU A 96 -7.06 -2.99 12.23
C GLU A 96 -6.27 -1.73 11.80
N TYR A 97 -6.05 -1.53 10.51
CA TYR A 97 -5.36 -0.35 9.99
C TYR A 97 -6.28 0.87 9.79
N VAL A 98 -7.61 0.70 9.79
CA VAL A 98 -8.55 1.80 9.55
C VAL A 98 -8.43 2.89 10.61
N GLY A 99 -8.40 2.52 11.88
CA GLY A 99 -8.27 3.46 13.00
C GLY A 99 -6.99 4.31 12.92
N PRO A 100 -5.80 3.68 12.89
CA PRO A 100 -4.52 4.38 12.72
C PRO A 100 -4.44 5.25 11.46
N LEU A 101 -5.01 4.78 10.34
CA LEU A 101 -4.98 5.52 9.08
C LEU A 101 -5.89 6.75 9.11
N ARG A 102 -7.08 6.65 9.73
CA ARG A 102 -7.98 7.81 9.95
C ARG A 102 -7.30 8.88 10.81
N ALA A 103 -6.65 8.48 11.90
CA ALA A 103 -5.91 9.40 12.76
C ALA A 103 -4.76 10.10 11.99
N SER A 104 -4.05 9.36 11.14
CA SER A 104 -2.98 9.92 10.30
C SER A 104 -3.53 10.91 9.26
N LEU A 105 -4.67 10.62 8.64
CA LEU A 105 -5.34 11.53 7.71
C LEU A 105 -5.80 12.82 8.40
N GLU A 106 -6.39 12.72 9.58
CA GLU A 106 -6.82 13.87 10.36
C GLU A 106 -5.63 14.77 10.73
N GLY A 107 -4.52 14.18 11.20
CA GLY A 107 -3.29 14.89 11.48
C GLY A 107 -2.73 15.63 10.25
N TYR A 108 -2.75 14.98 9.08
CA TYR A 108 -2.34 15.59 7.81
C TYR A 108 -3.24 16.76 7.40
N ILE A 109 -4.56 16.61 7.51
CA ILE A 109 -5.53 17.68 7.21
C ILE A 109 -5.33 18.87 8.16
N TYR A 110 -5.07 18.61 9.45
CA TYR A 110 -4.78 19.66 10.42
C TYR A 110 -3.50 20.42 10.04
N TYR A 111 -2.42 19.69 9.76
CA TYR A 111 -1.13 20.26 9.37
C TYR A 111 -1.22 21.11 8.11
N THR A 112 -1.86 20.59 7.06
CA THR A 112 -2.01 21.31 5.78
C THR A 112 -2.86 22.56 5.91
N LYS A 113 -3.97 22.51 6.67
CA LYS A 113 -4.76 23.71 6.99
C LYS A 113 -3.97 24.75 7.76
N HIS A 114 -3.12 24.32 8.70
CA HIS A 114 -2.26 25.23 9.47
C HIS A 114 -1.22 25.92 8.57
N LEU A 115 -0.56 25.17 7.68
CA LEU A 115 0.37 25.73 6.71
C LEU A 115 -0.29 26.73 5.76
N GLN A 116 -1.49 26.44 5.26
CA GLN A 116 -2.24 27.37 4.42
C GLN A 116 -2.55 28.67 5.17
N LYS A 117 -2.96 28.59 6.44
CA LYS A 117 -3.18 29.79 7.28
C LYS A 117 -1.90 30.60 7.47
N LEU A 118 -0.78 29.95 7.73
CA LEU A 118 0.52 30.62 7.86
C LEU A 118 0.95 31.29 6.55
N SER A 119 0.77 30.62 5.40
CA SER A 119 1.06 31.19 4.09
C SER A 119 0.24 32.46 3.83
N VAL A 120 -1.04 32.47 4.19
CA VAL A 120 -1.91 33.64 4.05
C VAL A 120 -1.50 34.75 5.02
N TYR A 121 -1.05 34.41 6.23
CA TYR A 121 -0.61 35.39 7.23
C TYR A 121 0.73 36.08 6.87
N LEU A 122 1.58 35.39 6.13
CA LEU A 122 2.91 35.88 5.72
C LEU A 122 2.92 36.55 4.33
N SER A 123 1.78 36.58 3.62
CA SER A 123 1.61 37.25 2.32
C SER A 123 0.96 38.61 2.49
#